data_AF-A0AAJ0YCP4-F1
#
_entry.id   AF-A0AAJ0YCP4-F1
#
_cell.length_a   1.000
_cell.length_b   1.000
_cell.length_c   1.000
_cell.angle_alpha   90.00
_cell.angle_beta   90.00
_cell.angle_gamma   90.00
#
_symmetry.space_group_name_H-M   'P 1'
#
loop_
_entity.id
_entity.type
_entity.pdbx_description
1 polymer ?
#
loop_
_entity_poly.entity_id
_entity_poly.type
_entity_poly.pdbx_seq_one_letter_code
_entity_poly.pdbx_strand_id
1 'polypeptide(L)'
;MEQNKHSQQLLQAGPLKSTLTLKLHTSYAIRLWEGRVVPNSQNDGDEKKRKWMIPSLPMFISRAGHITDDAKKGYLYAEMWLYQLEQALEQGTRTIQKLLSEVEQQLVQLPAVAVISDISSTSPVDLAIFSKSPVGYKCVWLLVGVDQLALRVLQGEHYGFISRQQRDKVLKLAGYQVRHVTGMAVNYRKYELTRHNLDLNSETYQQASRYLGEIDPDIISGRKRASFLPSLKK
;
A
#
# COMPACT_ATOMS: atom_id res chain seq x y z
N MET A 1 53.05 -22.82 -32.39
CA MET A 1 52.96 -22.58 -30.93
C MET A 1 51.96 -21.45 -30.71
N GLU A 2 50.89 -21.83 -30.02
CA GLU A 2 49.89 -21.05 -29.27
C GLU A 2 49.35 -19.72 -29.83
N GLN A 3 48.12 -19.80 -30.34
CA GLN A 3 47.20 -18.68 -30.50
C GLN A 3 46.78 -18.15 -29.14
N ASN A 4 47.17 -16.92 -28.84
CA ASN A 4 46.80 -16.22 -27.63
C ASN A 4 45.34 -15.68 -27.78
N LYS A 5 44.35 -16.51 -27.40
CA LYS A 5 42.96 -16.07 -27.25
C LYS A 5 42.85 -15.21 -25.98
N HIS A 6 43.06 -13.91 -26.13
CA HIS A 6 42.56 -12.95 -25.14
C HIS A 6 41.02 -13.00 -25.17
N SER A 7 40.45 -13.79 -24.26
CA SER A 7 39.06 -13.70 -23.88
C SER A 7 38.83 -12.31 -23.26
N GLN A 8 38.29 -11.39 -24.06
CA GLN A 8 37.72 -10.15 -23.53
C GLN A 8 36.65 -10.54 -22.50
N GLN A 9 36.98 -10.42 -21.22
CA GLN A 9 35.99 -10.51 -20.16
C GLN A 9 34.99 -9.38 -20.39
N LEU A 10 33.76 -9.75 -20.77
CA LEU A 10 32.63 -8.83 -20.84
C LEU A 10 32.47 -8.17 -19.47
N LEU A 11 32.75 -6.87 -19.40
CA LEU A 11 32.43 -6.03 -18.24
C LEU A 11 30.90 -5.91 -18.14
N GLN A 12 30.27 -6.93 -17.57
CA GLN A 12 28.85 -6.90 -17.26
C GLN A 12 28.66 -6.95 -15.74
N ALA A 13 27.91 -5.97 -15.23
CA ALA A 13 27.48 -5.97 -13.85
C ALA A 13 26.55 -7.17 -13.59
N GLY A 14 26.74 -7.83 -12.45
CA GLY A 14 25.83 -8.88 -11.99
C GLY A 14 24.45 -8.33 -11.62
N PRO A 15 23.48 -9.22 -11.33
CA PRO A 15 22.13 -8.80 -10.95
C PRO A 15 22.15 -8.01 -9.63
N LEU A 16 21.40 -6.91 -9.59
CA LEU A 16 21.20 -6.12 -8.37
C LEU A 16 20.43 -6.95 -7.33
N LYS A 17 20.95 -6.98 -6.09
CA LYS A 17 20.28 -7.62 -4.94
C LYS A 17 20.16 -6.60 -3.81
N SER A 18 18.95 -6.47 -3.26
CA SER A 18 18.68 -5.63 -2.09
C SER A 18 17.58 -6.29 -1.25
N THR A 19 17.74 -6.23 0.06
CA THR A 19 16.73 -6.68 1.04
C THR A 19 16.24 -5.45 1.81
N LEU A 20 14.93 -5.24 1.88
CA LEU A 20 14.35 -4.19 2.71
C LEU A 20 13.95 -4.79 4.06
N THR A 21 14.53 -4.26 5.14
CA THR A 21 14.12 -4.57 6.52
C THR A 21 13.46 -3.35 7.14
N LEU A 22 12.32 -3.53 7.79
CA LEU A 22 11.55 -2.48 8.45
C LEU A 22 11.30 -2.85 9.91
N LYS A 23 11.37 -1.86 10.80
CA LYS A 23 10.94 -1.98 12.20
C LYS A 23 9.58 -1.32 12.39
N LEU A 24 8.61 -2.04 12.94
CA LEU A 24 7.34 -1.47 13.40
C LEU A 24 7.36 -1.31 14.91
N HIS A 25 7.04 -0.11 15.39
CA HIS A 25 7.10 0.23 16.80
C HIS A 25 5.73 0.19 17.47
N THR A 26 4.63 0.41 16.74
CA THR A 26 3.29 0.51 17.33
C THR A 26 2.42 -0.71 17.04
N SER A 27 1.63 -1.11 18.04
CA SER A 27 0.61 -2.15 17.87
C SER A 27 -0.45 -1.78 16.81
N TYR A 28 -0.63 -0.48 16.54
CA TYR A 28 -1.50 0.02 15.47
C TYR A 28 -0.97 -0.37 14.09
N ALA A 29 0.31 -0.13 13.80
CA ALA A 29 0.92 -0.52 12.54
C ALA A 29 1.03 -2.04 12.41
N ILE A 30 1.39 -2.74 13.50
CA ILE A 30 1.48 -4.22 13.51
C ILE A 30 0.12 -4.86 13.14
N ARG A 31 -0.99 -4.38 13.72
CA ARG A 31 -2.33 -4.88 13.37
C ARG A 31 -2.73 -4.59 11.92
N LEU A 32 -2.27 -3.48 11.34
CA LEU A 32 -2.49 -3.18 9.92
C LEU A 32 -1.64 -4.08 9.02
N TRP A 33 -0.43 -4.41 9.44
CA TRP A 33 0.42 -5.38 8.78
C TRP A 33 -0.23 -6.76 8.76
N GLU A 34 -0.64 -7.28 9.92
CA GLU A 34 -1.23 -8.61 10.07
C GLU A 34 -2.64 -8.72 9.46
N GLY A 35 -3.40 -7.62 9.46
CA GLY A 35 -4.82 -7.64 9.12
C GLY A 35 -5.65 -8.39 10.17
N ARG A 36 -6.81 -8.92 9.76
CA ARG A 36 -7.66 -9.75 10.63
C ARG A 36 -8.23 -10.90 9.84
N VAL A 37 -7.75 -12.10 10.15
CA VAL A 37 -8.39 -13.35 9.72
C VAL A 37 -9.62 -13.59 10.59
N VAL A 38 -10.72 -14.01 9.97
CA VAL A 38 -11.91 -14.48 10.69
C VAL A 38 -11.72 -15.99 10.80
N PRO A 39 -11.55 -16.56 12.01
CA PRO A 39 -11.55 -18.00 12.15
C PRO A 39 -12.88 -18.56 11.62
N ASN A 40 -12.84 -19.72 10.95
CA ASN A 40 -14.07 -20.43 10.61
C ASN A 40 -14.82 -20.73 11.93
N SER A 41 -15.89 -19.99 12.19
CA SER A 41 -16.78 -20.27 13.30
C SER A 41 -17.54 -21.55 12.97
N GLN A 42 -16.97 -22.70 13.35
CA GLN A 42 -17.68 -23.99 13.34
C GLN A 42 -18.60 -24.16 14.56
N ASN A 43 -18.60 -23.22 15.52
CA ASN A 43 -19.49 -23.31 16.68
C ASN A 43 -20.67 -22.34 16.59
N ASP A 44 -21.83 -22.95 16.79
CA ASP A 44 -23.18 -22.41 16.86
C ASP A 44 -23.36 -21.24 17.83
N GLY A 45 -24.32 -20.37 17.50
CA GLY A 45 -25.11 -19.64 18.51
C GLY A 45 -25.20 -18.12 18.35
N ASP A 46 -24.17 -17.44 17.86
CA ASP A 46 -24.11 -15.97 17.83
C ASP A 46 -24.00 -15.40 16.40
N GLU A 47 -25.11 -15.47 15.65
CA GLU A 47 -25.23 -14.82 14.33
C GLU A 47 -24.99 -13.30 14.36
N LYS A 48 -25.05 -12.68 15.54
CA LYS A 48 -25.03 -11.21 15.71
C LYS A 48 -23.66 -10.54 15.51
N LYS A 49 -22.55 -11.28 15.35
CA LYS A 49 -21.22 -10.68 15.15
C LYS A 49 -20.33 -11.44 14.17
N ARG A 50 -20.81 -11.75 12.95
CA ARG A 50 -19.90 -12.12 11.85
C ARG A 50 -18.96 -10.94 11.58
N LYS A 51 -17.74 -11.02 12.12
CA LYS A 51 -16.70 -10.00 11.88
C LYS A 51 -16.23 -10.14 10.44
N TRP A 52 -16.12 -9.03 9.72
CA TRP A 52 -15.55 -9.03 8.37
C TRP A 52 -14.02 -9.23 8.41
N MET A 53 -13.49 -9.97 7.43
CA MET A 53 -12.05 -10.10 7.21
C MET A 53 -11.44 -8.73 6.91
N ILE A 54 -10.30 -8.41 7.53
CA ILE A 54 -9.53 -7.20 7.22
C ILE A 54 -8.29 -7.64 6.43
N PRO A 55 -8.15 -7.24 5.17
CA PRO A 55 -6.97 -7.56 4.37
C PRO A 55 -5.65 -7.17 5.06
N SER A 56 -4.70 -8.09 5.08
CA SER A 56 -3.35 -7.87 5.58
C SER A 56 -2.48 -7.13 4.56
N LEU A 57 -1.43 -6.44 5.02
CA LEU A 57 -0.51 -5.74 4.12
C LEU A 57 0.30 -6.73 3.24
N PRO A 58 0.77 -7.89 3.74
CA PRO A 58 1.38 -8.91 2.88
C PRO A 58 0.44 -9.41 1.78
N MET A 59 -0.86 -9.55 2.06
CA MET A 59 -1.84 -9.92 1.04
C MET A 59 -1.98 -8.82 -0.02
N PHE A 60 -2.00 -7.54 0.39
CA PHE A 60 -1.96 -6.42 -0.55
C PHE A 60 -0.70 -6.48 -1.42
N ILE A 61 0.49 -6.67 -0.83
CA ILE A 61 1.76 -6.72 -1.56
C ILE A 61 1.73 -7.79 -2.65
N SER A 62 1.21 -8.97 -2.35
CA SER A 62 1.02 -10.05 -3.30
C SER A 62 0.05 -9.66 -4.43
N ARG A 63 -1.14 -9.16 -4.07
CA ARG A 63 -2.19 -8.74 -5.03
C ARG A 63 -1.74 -7.60 -5.93
N ALA A 64 -1.11 -6.56 -5.39
CA ALA A 64 -0.54 -5.44 -6.13
C ALA A 64 0.48 -5.91 -7.16
N GLY A 65 1.27 -6.93 -6.81
CA GLY A 65 2.17 -7.60 -7.74
C GLY A 65 1.42 -8.24 -8.93
N HIS A 66 0.34 -8.98 -8.68
CA HIS A 66 -0.45 -9.59 -9.75
C HIS A 66 -1.13 -8.55 -10.65
N ILE A 67 -1.70 -7.49 -10.06
CA ILE A 67 -2.28 -6.36 -10.80
C ILE A 67 -1.23 -5.72 -11.69
N THR A 68 -0.01 -5.53 -11.17
CA THR A 68 1.11 -4.96 -11.93
C THR A 68 1.51 -5.84 -13.11
N ASP A 69 1.57 -7.16 -12.92
CA ASP A 69 1.89 -8.10 -14.00
C ASP A 69 0.83 -8.11 -15.10
N ASP A 70 -0.45 -8.07 -14.73
CA ASP A 70 -1.57 -7.99 -15.66
C ASP A 70 -1.60 -6.65 -16.42
N ALA A 71 -1.33 -5.54 -15.74
CA ALA A 71 -1.24 -4.22 -16.36
C ALA A 71 -0.07 -4.12 -17.34
N LYS A 72 1.07 -4.77 -17.04
CA LYS A 72 2.21 -4.87 -17.97
C LYS A 72 1.88 -5.65 -19.25
N LYS A 73 0.91 -6.56 -19.21
CA LYS A 73 0.38 -7.26 -20.40
C LYS A 73 -0.58 -6.40 -21.22
N GLY A 74 -0.88 -5.19 -20.76
CA GLY A 74 -1.82 -4.29 -21.43
C GLY A 74 -3.28 -4.59 -21.13
N TYR A 75 -3.58 -5.36 -20.08
CA TYR A 75 -4.96 -5.58 -19.65
C TYR A 75 -5.54 -4.30 -19.08
N LEU A 76 -6.55 -3.79 -19.76
CA LEU A 76 -7.16 -2.49 -19.59
C LEU A 76 -7.74 -2.27 -18.18
N TYR A 77 -8.44 -3.26 -17.63
CA TYR A 77 -8.94 -3.22 -16.25
C TYR A 77 -7.81 -3.25 -15.23
N ALA A 78 -6.72 -3.96 -15.49
CA ALA A 78 -5.56 -3.97 -14.62
C ALA A 78 -4.83 -2.63 -14.64
N GLU A 79 -4.67 -2.00 -15.82
CA GLU A 79 -4.12 -0.65 -15.94
C GLU A 79 -4.96 0.39 -15.17
N MET A 80 -6.29 0.34 -15.29
CA MET A 80 -7.20 1.20 -14.53
C MET A 80 -7.06 1.00 -13.03
N TRP A 81 -7.10 -0.26 -12.57
CA TRP A 81 -7.00 -0.58 -11.14
C TRP A 81 -5.66 -0.14 -10.55
N LEU A 82 -4.59 -0.34 -11.31
CA LEU A 82 -3.24 0.02 -10.91
C LEU A 82 -3.07 1.54 -10.79
N TYR A 83 -3.63 2.30 -11.74
CA TYR A 83 -3.68 3.76 -11.68
C TYR A 83 -4.45 4.24 -10.45
N GLN A 84 -5.64 3.68 -10.19
CA GLN A 84 -6.45 4.02 -9.02
C GLN A 84 -5.74 3.69 -7.70
N LEU A 85 -5.05 2.54 -7.62
CA LEU A 85 -4.24 2.18 -6.45
C LEU A 85 -3.11 3.18 -6.20
N GLU A 86 -2.42 3.61 -7.25
CA GLU A 86 -1.38 4.63 -7.12
C GLU A 86 -1.93 5.96 -6.60
N GLN A 87 -3.05 6.42 -7.15
CA GLN A 87 -3.72 7.65 -6.68
C GLN A 87 -4.18 7.54 -5.22
N ALA A 88 -4.77 6.40 -4.84
CA ALA A 88 -5.21 6.17 -3.47
C ALA A 88 -4.04 6.13 -2.47
N LEU A 89 -2.90 5.56 -2.86
CA LEU A 89 -1.68 5.56 -2.05
C LEU A 89 -1.12 6.97 -1.89
N GLU A 90 -1.03 7.74 -2.98
CA GLU A 90 -0.55 9.13 -2.92
C GLU A 90 -1.44 10.00 -2.04
N GLN A 91 -2.76 9.87 -2.17
CA GLN A 91 -3.71 10.57 -1.31
C GLN A 91 -3.60 10.13 0.15
N GLY A 92 -3.44 8.83 0.40
CA GLY A 92 -3.21 8.29 1.73
C GLY A 92 -1.95 8.88 2.36
N THR A 93 -0.83 8.89 1.63
CA THR A 93 0.45 9.43 2.10
C THR A 93 0.33 10.91 2.44
N ARG A 94 -0.30 11.72 1.58
CA ARG A 94 -0.55 13.15 1.85
C ARG A 94 -1.40 13.35 3.11
N THR A 95 -2.41 12.51 3.29
CA THR A 95 -3.28 12.56 4.48
C THR A 95 -2.49 12.26 5.76
N ILE A 96 -1.65 11.24 5.74
CA ILE A 96 -0.80 10.89 6.89
C ILE A 96 0.20 12.00 7.20
N GLN A 97 0.86 12.58 6.18
CA GLN A 97 1.79 13.69 6.36
C GLN A 97 1.10 14.92 6.96
N LYS A 98 -0.11 15.23 6.51
CA LYS A 98 -0.91 16.32 7.08
C LYS A 98 -1.21 16.08 8.55
N LEU A 99 -1.71 14.89 8.90
CA LEU A 99 -2.02 14.53 10.29
C LEU A 99 -0.78 14.58 11.18
N LEU A 100 0.38 14.13 10.67
CA LEU A 100 1.64 14.19 11.40
C LEU A 100 2.04 15.64 11.68
N SER A 101 1.98 16.51 10.68
CA SER A 101 2.28 17.93 10.87
C SER A 101 1.34 18.61 11.87
N GLU A 102 0.04 18.29 11.86
CA GLU A 102 -0.93 18.81 12.84
C GLU A 102 -0.59 18.38 14.27
N VAL A 103 -0.19 17.12 14.45
CA VAL A 103 0.24 16.57 15.75
C VAL A 103 1.53 17.21 16.22
N GLU A 104 2.51 17.37 15.34
CA GLU A 104 3.80 18.01 15.66
C GLU A 104 3.62 19.46 16.09
N GLN A 105 2.72 20.22 15.45
CA GLN A 105 2.42 21.60 15.84
C GLN A 105 1.86 21.71 17.28
N GLN A 106 1.11 20.71 17.75
CA GLN A 106 0.61 20.69 19.13
C GLN A 106 1.75 20.39 20.13
N LEU A 107 2.73 19.57 19.75
CA LEU A 107 3.86 19.21 20.59
C LEU A 107 4.88 20.36 20.78
N VAL A 108 4.88 21.36 19.89
CA VAL A 108 5.78 22.53 19.98
C VAL A 108 5.39 23.49 21.12
N GLN A 109 4.26 23.30 21.79
CA GLN A 109 3.81 24.12 22.93
C GLN A 109 4.59 23.87 24.25
N LEU A 110 5.83 23.41 24.15
CA LEU A 110 6.68 23.13 25.29
C LEU A 110 7.18 24.42 25.96
N PRO A 111 7.17 24.51 27.30
CA PRO A 111 7.89 25.55 28.02
C PRO A 111 9.38 25.52 27.67
N ALA A 112 10.03 26.69 27.65
CA ALA A 112 11.45 26.82 27.27
C ALA A 112 12.42 25.97 28.12
N VAL A 113 12.00 25.51 29.29
CA VAL A 113 12.79 24.66 30.20
C VAL A 113 12.66 23.16 29.92
N ALA A 114 11.75 22.75 29.04
CA ALA A 114 11.42 21.34 28.80
C ALA A 114 11.93 20.87 27.43
N VAL A 115 12.49 19.65 27.40
CA VAL A 115 12.90 18.97 26.17
C VAL A 115 12.28 17.58 26.17
N ILE A 116 11.63 17.21 25.07
CA ILE A 116 11.09 15.88 24.84
C ILE A 116 12.02 15.14 23.89
N SER A 117 12.49 13.95 24.28
CA SER A 117 13.28 13.08 23.42
C SER A 117 12.42 12.44 22.32
N ASP A 118 13.04 11.87 21.30
CA ASP A 118 12.31 10.99 20.38
C ASP A 118 11.71 9.78 21.11
N ILE A 119 10.61 9.28 20.56
CA ILE A 119 9.88 8.10 21.06
C ILE A 119 10.16 6.89 20.17
N SER A 120 10.39 5.74 20.79
CA SER A 120 10.51 4.44 20.11
C SER A 120 10.06 3.30 21.02
N SER A 121 9.51 2.24 20.44
CA SER A 121 9.30 0.98 21.18
C SER A 121 10.63 0.39 21.67
N THR A 122 10.65 -0.11 22.90
CA THR A 122 11.76 -0.90 23.46
C THR A 122 11.86 -2.30 22.87
N SER A 123 10.79 -2.77 22.22
CA SER A 123 10.73 -4.07 21.53
C SER A 123 9.97 -3.92 20.21
N PRO A 124 10.59 -3.33 19.17
CA PRO A 124 9.98 -3.22 17.85
C PRO A 124 9.96 -4.58 17.13
N VAL A 125 9.05 -4.73 16.16
CA VAL A 125 8.97 -5.93 15.31
C VAL A 125 9.76 -5.71 14.03
N ASP A 126 10.77 -6.54 13.80
CA ASP A 126 11.53 -6.59 12.55
C ASP A 126 10.77 -7.36 11.46
N LEU A 127 10.64 -6.75 10.29
CA LEU A 127 9.96 -7.31 9.12
C LEU A 127 10.91 -7.31 7.93
N ALA A 128 11.13 -8.47 7.33
CA ALA A 128 11.76 -8.58 6.01
C ALA A 128 10.68 -8.41 4.93
N ILE A 129 10.86 -7.42 4.06
CA ILE A 129 9.84 -7.02 3.09
C ILE A 129 10.37 -7.24 1.69
N PHE A 130 9.57 -7.94 0.89
CA PHE A 130 9.78 -8.06 -0.54
C PHE A 130 8.49 -7.76 -1.29
N SER A 131 8.55 -6.84 -2.24
CA SER A 131 7.50 -6.64 -3.24
C SER A 131 8.07 -6.71 -4.65
N LYS A 132 7.32 -7.36 -5.54
CA LYS A 132 7.59 -7.38 -6.99
C LYS A 132 7.01 -6.16 -7.73
N SER A 133 6.40 -5.20 -7.02
CA SER A 133 5.77 -4.01 -7.62
C SER A 133 6.09 -2.73 -6.84
N PRO A 134 6.28 -1.58 -7.53
CA PRO A 134 6.45 -0.29 -6.86
C PRO A 134 5.28 0.08 -5.95
N VAL A 135 4.04 -0.24 -6.34
CA VAL A 135 2.82 -0.01 -5.53
C VAL A 135 2.84 -0.79 -4.22
N GLY A 136 3.38 -2.02 -4.22
CA GLY A 136 3.57 -2.78 -3.00
C GLY A 136 4.49 -2.06 -2.01
N TYR A 137 5.62 -1.51 -2.48
CA TYR A 137 6.49 -0.69 -1.62
C TYR A 137 5.86 0.65 -1.22
N LYS A 138 5.14 1.34 -2.11
CA LYS A 138 4.38 2.56 -1.75
C LYS A 138 3.40 2.31 -0.60
N CYS A 139 2.76 1.14 -0.55
CA CYS A 139 1.88 0.76 0.57
C CYS A 139 2.65 0.49 1.87
N VAL A 140 3.86 -0.08 1.78
CA VAL A 140 4.78 -0.20 2.92
C VAL A 140 5.14 1.19 3.46
N TRP A 141 5.48 2.15 2.60
CA TRP A 141 5.77 3.52 3.03
C TRP A 141 4.58 4.23 3.67
N LEU A 142 3.37 3.98 3.17
CA LEU A 142 2.14 4.44 3.83
C LEU A 142 2.02 3.88 5.26
N LEU A 143 2.28 2.58 5.45
CA LEU A 143 2.28 1.96 6.78
C LEU A 143 3.35 2.57 7.70
N VAL A 144 4.56 2.83 7.20
CA VAL A 144 5.62 3.49 7.96
C VAL A 144 5.17 4.87 8.46
N GLY A 145 4.53 5.66 7.60
CA GLY A 145 3.98 6.95 8.00
C GLY A 145 2.90 6.82 9.09
N VAL A 146 2.08 5.77 9.03
CA VAL A 146 1.09 5.48 10.09
C VAL A 146 1.78 5.13 11.42
N ASP A 147 2.86 4.35 11.38
CA ASP A 147 3.62 3.97 12.57
C ASP A 147 4.28 5.20 13.23
N GLN A 148 4.88 6.07 12.43
CA GLN A 148 5.46 7.35 12.88
C GLN A 148 4.40 8.28 13.48
N LEU A 149 3.26 8.43 12.80
CA LEU A 149 2.14 9.20 13.32
C LEU A 149 1.64 8.63 14.65
N ALA A 150 1.52 7.31 14.75
CA ALA A 150 1.05 6.68 15.97
C ALA A 150 2.00 6.90 17.15
N LEU A 151 3.32 6.82 16.92
CA LEU A 151 4.32 7.18 17.92
C LEU A 151 4.14 8.61 18.44
N ARG A 152 4.05 9.60 17.54
CA ARG A 152 3.95 11.01 17.92
C ARG A 152 2.63 11.35 18.60
N VAL A 153 1.53 10.74 18.16
CA VAL A 153 0.22 10.91 18.83
C VAL A 153 0.24 10.32 20.24
N LEU A 154 0.81 9.11 20.41
CA LEU A 154 0.90 8.47 21.73
C LEU A 154 1.82 9.25 22.67
N GLN A 155 2.91 9.80 22.15
CA GLN A 155 3.80 10.70 22.89
C GLN A 155 3.06 11.95 23.35
N GLY A 156 2.32 12.61 22.46
CA GLY A 156 1.53 13.79 22.80
C GLY A 156 0.41 13.50 23.79
N GLU A 157 -0.22 12.33 23.72
CA GLU A 157 -1.19 11.91 24.74
C GLU A 157 -0.50 11.72 26.10
N HIS A 158 0.64 11.03 26.12
CA HIS A 158 1.37 10.72 27.36
C HIS A 158 1.78 11.99 28.11
N TYR A 159 2.23 13.02 27.38
CA TYR A 159 2.62 14.31 27.97
C TYR A 159 1.46 15.32 28.08
N GLY A 160 0.22 14.92 27.76
CA GLY A 160 -0.97 15.75 27.99
C GLY A 160 -1.28 16.81 26.93
N PHE A 161 -0.57 16.83 25.79
CA PHE A 161 -0.84 17.74 24.66
C PHE A 161 -2.03 17.28 23.82
N ILE A 162 -2.31 15.98 23.80
CA ILE A 162 -3.34 15.37 22.96
C ILE A 162 -4.35 14.65 23.84
N SER A 163 -5.63 14.92 23.64
CA SER A 163 -6.69 14.19 24.33
C SER A 163 -6.84 12.77 23.78
N ARG A 164 -7.34 11.85 24.61
CA ARG A 164 -7.70 10.48 24.18
C ARG A 164 -8.62 10.47 22.96
N GLN A 165 -9.62 11.36 22.93
CA GLN A 165 -10.55 11.46 21.82
C GLN A 165 -9.85 11.89 20.53
N GLN A 166 -8.93 12.86 20.62
CA GLN A 166 -8.16 13.30 19.46
C GLN A 166 -7.23 12.19 18.97
N ARG A 167 -6.51 11.49 19.85
CA ARG A 167 -5.71 10.31 19.48
C ARG A 167 -6.55 9.31 18.71
N ASP A 168 -7.69 8.90 19.27
CA ASP A 168 -8.53 7.86 18.68
C ASP A 168 -9.03 8.29 17.29
N LYS A 169 -9.40 9.56 17.12
CA LYS A 169 -9.77 10.14 15.83
C LYS A 169 -8.62 10.07 14.83
N VAL A 170 -7.42 10.52 15.20
CA VAL A 170 -6.24 10.53 14.31
C VAL A 170 -5.86 9.11 13.90
N LEU A 171 -5.76 8.18 14.86
CA LEU A 171 -5.39 6.78 14.58
C LEU A 171 -6.46 6.05 13.75
N LYS A 172 -7.74 6.37 13.95
CA LYS A 172 -8.83 5.83 13.12
C LYS A 172 -8.71 6.29 11.67
N LEU A 173 -8.45 7.58 11.44
CA LEU A 173 -8.25 8.15 10.10
C LEU A 173 -7.01 7.58 9.43
N ALA A 174 -5.91 7.47 10.16
CA ALA A 174 -4.66 6.90 9.67
C ALA A 174 -4.83 5.44 9.23
N GLY A 175 -5.42 4.62 10.10
CA GLY A 175 -5.69 3.21 9.78
C GLY A 175 -6.72 3.04 8.65
N TYR A 176 -7.63 4.00 8.45
CA TYR A 176 -8.56 3.96 7.32
C TYR A 176 -7.82 4.06 5.97
N GLN A 177 -6.78 4.91 5.85
CA GLN A 177 -6.03 5.04 4.61
C GLN A 177 -5.41 3.71 4.17
N VAL A 178 -4.80 2.99 5.11
CA VAL A 178 -4.21 1.66 4.83
C VAL A 178 -5.31 0.65 4.49
N ARG A 179 -6.40 0.57 5.27
CA ARG A 179 -7.49 -0.38 5.00
C ARG A 179 -8.21 -0.10 3.68
N HIS A 180 -8.31 1.16 3.28
CA HIS A 180 -8.89 1.55 2.00
C HIS A 180 -8.07 0.98 0.84
N VAL A 181 -6.76 1.21 0.81
CA VAL A 181 -5.90 0.68 -0.26
C VAL A 181 -5.80 -0.86 -0.23
N THR A 182 -5.75 -1.47 0.96
CA THR A 182 -5.74 -2.94 1.05
C THR A 182 -7.06 -3.56 0.58
N GLY A 183 -8.19 -2.91 0.89
CA GLY A 183 -9.51 -3.26 0.37
C GLY A 183 -9.61 -3.17 -1.17
N MET A 184 -9.05 -2.11 -1.77
CA MET A 184 -9.06 -1.96 -3.23
C MET A 184 -8.33 -3.11 -3.94
N ALA A 185 -7.17 -3.54 -3.44
CA ALA A 185 -6.39 -4.59 -4.11
C ALA A 185 -7.04 -5.98 -4.04
N VAL A 186 -7.78 -6.29 -2.96
CA VAL A 186 -8.47 -7.59 -2.84
C VAL A 186 -9.71 -7.69 -3.73
N ASN A 187 -10.28 -6.55 -4.15
CA ASN A 187 -11.46 -6.49 -5.00
C ASN A 187 -11.14 -6.57 -6.51
N TYR A 188 -9.86 -6.52 -6.88
CA TYR A 188 -9.46 -6.68 -8.28
C TYR A 188 -9.82 -8.06 -8.83
N ARG A 189 -10.35 -8.09 -10.06
CA ARG A 189 -10.58 -9.30 -10.84
C ARG A 189 -9.92 -9.16 -12.20
N LYS A 190 -9.28 -10.23 -12.65
CA LYS A 190 -8.58 -10.25 -13.94
C LYS A 190 -9.59 -10.38 -15.08
N TYR A 191 -9.46 -9.50 -16.07
CA TYR A 191 -10.12 -9.59 -17.37
C TYR A 191 -9.09 -9.31 -18.47
N GLU A 192 -9.00 -10.19 -19.47
CA GLU A 192 -8.00 -10.12 -20.55
C GLU A 192 -8.45 -9.24 -21.71
N LEU A 193 -8.99 -8.07 -21.38
CA LEU A 193 -9.37 -7.02 -22.32
C LEU A 193 -8.17 -6.08 -22.52
N THR A 194 -7.79 -5.86 -23.76
CA THR A 194 -6.68 -5.03 -24.22
C THR A 194 -7.21 -3.97 -25.17
N ARG A 195 -6.40 -2.98 -25.53
CA ARG A 195 -6.77 -1.97 -26.54
C ARG A 195 -7.12 -2.56 -27.90
N HIS A 196 -6.62 -3.76 -28.23
CA HIS A 196 -6.80 -4.38 -29.55
C HIS A 196 -8.05 -5.27 -29.67
N ASN A 197 -8.56 -5.79 -28.55
CA ASN A 197 -9.71 -6.70 -28.50
C ASN A 197 -10.87 -6.14 -27.66
N LEU A 198 -10.84 -4.84 -27.37
CA LEU A 198 -11.93 -4.19 -26.64
C LEU A 198 -13.15 -4.08 -27.55
N ASP A 199 -14.18 -4.84 -27.21
CA ASP A 199 -15.53 -4.71 -27.77
C ASP A 199 -16.51 -4.42 -26.63
N LEU A 200 -17.16 -3.25 -26.68
CA LEU A 200 -18.12 -2.80 -25.67
C LEU A 200 -19.41 -3.63 -25.65
N ASN A 201 -19.68 -4.39 -26.72
CA ASN A 201 -20.82 -5.30 -26.80
C ASN A 201 -20.48 -6.73 -26.35
N SER A 202 -19.19 -7.03 -26.12
CA SER A 202 -18.77 -8.37 -25.71
C SER A 202 -19.28 -8.73 -24.31
N GLU A 203 -19.65 -10.00 -24.11
CA GLU A 203 -20.06 -10.52 -22.80
C GLU A 203 -18.98 -10.30 -21.74
N THR A 204 -17.70 -10.45 -22.13
CA THR A 204 -16.55 -10.24 -21.24
C THR A 204 -16.49 -8.79 -20.73
N TYR A 205 -16.68 -7.79 -21.61
CA TYR A 205 -16.72 -6.39 -21.18
C TYR A 205 -17.94 -6.11 -20.30
N GLN A 206 -19.12 -6.59 -20.69
CA GLN A 206 -20.34 -6.40 -19.91
C GLN A 206 -20.22 -6.99 -18.51
N GLN A 207 -19.61 -8.17 -18.38
CA GLN A 207 -19.33 -8.78 -17.09
C GLN A 207 -18.31 -7.96 -16.29
N ALA A 208 -17.19 -7.57 -16.91
CA ALA A 208 -16.16 -6.77 -16.24
C ALA A 208 -16.72 -5.43 -15.74
N SER A 209 -17.53 -4.76 -16.55
CA SER A 209 -18.17 -3.48 -16.21
C SER A 209 -19.10 -3.61 -15.01
N ARG A 210 -19.88 -4.70 -14.92
CA ARG A 210 -20.74 -4.95 -13.76
C ARG A 210 -19.98 -5.12 -12.45
N TYR A 211 -18.77 -5.69 -12.47
CA TYR A 211 -17.99 -5.95 -11.26
C TYR A 211 -17.00 -4.84 -10.90
N LEU A 212 -16.41 -4.19 -11.90
CA LEU A 212 -15.29 -3.28 -11.75
C LEU A 212 -15.62 -1.84 -12.19
N GLY A 213 -16.85 -1.62 -12.68
CA GLY A 213 -17.27 -0.36 -13.30
C GLY A 213 -16.87 -0.25 -14.76
N GLU A 214 -17.43 0.75 -15.43
CA GLU A 214 -17.05 1.08 -16.80
C GLU A 214 -15.58 1.48 -16.87
N ILE A 215 -14.93 1.12 -17.96
CA ILE A 215 -13.55 1.52 -18.17
C ILE A 215 -13.46 3.00 -18.54
N ASP A 216 -12.57 3.72 -17.86
CA ASP A 216 -12.29 5.11 -18.15
C ASP A 216 -11.66 5.30 -19.56
N PRO A 217 -12.25 6.11 -20.45
CA PRO A 217 -11.68 6.41 -21.77
C PRO A 217 -10.26 6.98 -21.73
N ASP A 218 -9.88 7.66 -20.64
CA ASP A 218 -8.52 8.14 -20.42
C ASP A 218 -7.52 7.00 -20.19
N ILE A 219 -7.97 5.86 -19.64
CA ILE A 219 -7.14 4.64 -19.54
C ILE A 219 -6.97 4.03 -20.94
N ILE A 220 -8.05 3.92 -21.71
CA ILE A 220 -7.99 3.37 -23.08
C ILE A 220 -7.02 4.19 -23.93
N SER A 221 -7.17 5.52 -23.93
CA SER A 221 -6.30 6.44 -24.68
C SER A 221 -4.88 6.54 -24.11
N GLY A 222 -4.67 6.09 -22.87
CA GLY A 222 -3.37 6.17 -22.18
C GLY A 222 -3.07 7.52 -21.55
N ARG A 223 -4.04 8.46 -21.51
CA ARG A 223 -3.92 9.75 -20.79
C ARG A 223 -3.83 9.54 -19.28
N LYS A 224 -4.58 8.58 -18.73
CA LYS A 224 -4.41 8.08 -17.36
C LYS A 224 -3.63 6.77 -17.44
N ARG A 225 -2.52 6.71 -16.71
CA ARG A 225 -1.66 5.54 -16.64
C ARG A 225 -0.86 5.59 -15.35
N ALA A 226 -0.67 4.43 -14.72
CA ALA A 226 0.21 4.36 -13.57
C ALA A 226 1.65 4.69 -13.96
N SER A 227 2.36 5.44 -13.10
CA SER A 227 3.66 6.05 -13.40
C SER A 227 4.78 5.03 -13.73
N PHE A 228 4.63 3.80 -13.24
CA PHE A 228 5.60 2.71 -13.36
C PHE A 228 5.26 1.70 -14.45
N LEU A 229 4.22 1.96 -15.26
CA LEU A 229 3.98 1.18 -16.47
C LEU A 229 4.88 1.67 -17.61
N PRO A 230 5.32 0.78 -18.51
CA PRO A 230 6.05 1.19 -19.70
C PRO A 230 5.24 2.19 -20.52
N SER A 231 5.93 3.12 -21.18
CA SER A 231 5.31 4.03 -22.15
C SER A 231 4.60 3.24 -23.25
N LEU A 232 3.43 3.71 -23.67
CA LEU A 232 2.78 3.15 -24.85
C LEU A 232 3.68 3.41 -26.06
N LYS A 233 3.93 2.36 -26.85
CA LYS A 233 4.59 2.51 -28.14
C LYS A 233 3.65 3.32 -29.04
N LYS A 234 4.17 4.39 -29.65
CA LYS A 234 3.46 5.15 -30.69
C LYS A 234 3.28 4.29 -31.93
#